data_AF-A0AAW6MC34-F1
#
_entry.id   AF-A0AAW6MC34-F1
#
_cell.length_a   1.000
_cell.length_b   1.000
_cell.length_c   1.000
_cell.angle_alpha   90.00
_cell.angle_beta   90.00
_cell.angle_gamma   90.00
#
_symmetry.space_group_name_H-M   'P 1'
#
loop_
_entity.id
_entity.type
_entity.pdbx_description
1 polymer ?
#
loop_
_entity_poly.entity_id
_entity_poly.type
_entity_poly.pdbx_seq_one_letter_code
_entity_poly.pdbx_strand_id
1 'polypeptide(L)'
;DIESCTNLLLTDSWCEVGDDAICIKSGKDEEGRRRGIPASNIIVDNCVCYHGHGGFVVGSEMSGGVQNIAVSNCRFSGTDVGLRFKSKRGRGGVVENIYIKNIM
;
A
#
# COMPACT_ATOMS: atom_id res chain seq x y z
N ASP A 1 -2.32 -3.24 7.58
CA ASP A 1 -3.19 -2.97 6.40
C ASP A 1 -3.94 -1.65 6.54
N ILE A 2 -4.09 -0.93 5.44
CA ILE A 2 -4.95 0.24 5.26
C ILE A 2 -5.94 -0.11 4.14
N GLU A 3 -7.21 -0.33 4.49
CA GLU A 3 -8.20 -0.88 3.56
C GLU A 3 -9.36 0.09 3.28
N SER A 4 -9.52 0.48 2.00
CA SER A 4 -10.58 1.39 1.53
C SER A 4 -10.68 2.69 2.35
N CYS A 5 -9.55 3.22 2.81
CA CYS A 5 -9.48 4.48 3.54
C CYS A 5 -9.24 5.66 2.58
N THR A 6 -9.77 6.82 2.95
CA THR A 6 -9.58 8.09 2.22
C THR A 6 -9.06 9.17 3.16
N ASN A 7 -8.11 9.99 2.68
CA ASN A 7 -7.50 11.09 3.43
C ASN A 7 -6.77 10.60 4.70
N LEU A 8 -5.78 9.74 4.51
CA LEU A 8 -4.98 9.17 5.60
C LEU A 8 -3.53 9.68 5.55
N LEU A 9 -2.99 10.03 6.72
CA LEU A 9 -1.58 10.33 6.92
C LEU A 9 -0.97 9.26 7.83
N LEU A 10 0.06 8.58 7.31
CA LEU A 10 0.93 7.69 8.08
C LEU A 10 2.32 8.32 8.12
N THR A 11 2.76 8.74 9.29
CA THR A 11 4.04 9.43 9.46
C THR A 11 4.79 8.96 10.70
N ASP A 12 6.11 9.14 10.70
CA ASP A 12 6.98 9.01 11.88
C ASP A 12 6.84 7.66 12.60
N SER A 13 6.62 6.60 11.82
CA SER A 13 6.30 5.27 12.32
C SER A 13 7.38 4.28 11.93
N TRP A 14 7.56 3.26 12.76
CA TRP A 14 8.42 2.13 12.43
C TRP A 14 7.70 0.80 12.64
N CYS A 15 8.09 -0.21 11.89
CA CYS A 15 7.53 -1.54 12.02
C CYS A 15 8.54 -2.64 11.67
N GLU A 16 8.33 -3.79 12.30
CA GLU A 16 9.04 -5.04 12.05
C GLU A 16 7.99 -6.15 12.14
N VAL A 17 7.77 -6.87 11.04
CA VAL A 17 6.59 -7.72 10.86
C VAL A 17 6.93 -9.02 10.14
N GLY A 18 6.04 -10.00 10.22
CA GLY A 18 6.19 -11.27 9.51
C GLY A 18 5.69 -11.26 8.05
N ASP A 19 5.06 -10.17 7.59
CA ASP A 19 4.53 -10.05 6.22
C ASP A 19 4.73 -8.60 5.69
N ASP A 20 3.85 -8.07 4.85
CA ASP A 20 3.94 -6.70 4.35
C ASP A 20 3.83 -5.66 5.50
N ALA A 21 4.78 -4.73 5.55
CA ALA A 21 4.89 -3.69 6.57
C ALA A 21 3.80 -2.61 6.43
N ILE A 22 3.75 -1.92 5.30
CA ILE A 22 2.73 -0.92 4.97
C ILE A 22 1.95 -1.39 3.76
N CYS A 23 0.79 -2.00 3.97
CA CYS A 23 -0.01 -2.59 2.90
C CYS A 23 -1.32 -1.83 2.65
N ILE A 24 -1.50 -1.31 1.45
CA ILE A 24 -2.72 -0.63 0.99
C ILE A 24 -3.64 -1.61 0.25
N LYS A 25 -4.92 -1.63 0.60
CA LYS A 25 -5.95 -2.53 0.06
C LYS A 25 -7.27 -1.79 -0.20
N SER A 26 -8.14 -2.38 -1.00
CA SER A 26 -9.47 -1.86 -1.31
C SER A 26 -10.45 -2.98 -1.67
N GLY A 27 -10.43 -4.07 -0.90
CA GLY A 27 -11.32 -5.21 -1.11
C GLY A 27 -10.89 -6.16 -2.22
N LYS A 28 -11.60 -7.28 -2.28
CA LYS A 28 -11.18 -8.48 -3.03
C LYS A 28 -12.25 -8.93 -4.02
N ASP A 29 -11.81 -9.20 -5.24
CA ASP A 29 -12.59 -9.82 -6.32
C ASP A 29 -13.96 -9.14 -6.52
N GLU A 30 -15.03 -9.93 -6.69
CA GLU A 30 -16.37 -9.43 -7.00
C GLU A 30 -16.92 -8.53 -5.91
N GLU A 31 -16.72 -8.87 -4.64
CA GLU A 31 -17.19 -8.05 -3.53
C GLU A 31 -16.47 -6.70 -3.48
N GLY A 32 -15.15 -6.68 -3.72
CA GLY A 32 -14.37 -5.46 -3.83
C GLY A 32 -14.83 -4.57 -4.98
N ARG A 33 -15.07 -5.15 -6.16
CA ARG A 33 -15.62 -4.42 -7.31
C ARG A 33 -17.03 -3.89 -7.05
N ARG A 34 -17.89 -4.69 -6.40
CA ARG A 34 -19.27 -4.31 -6.08
C ARG A 34 -19.31 -3.18 -5.05
N ARG A 35 -18.42 -3.19 -4.07
CA ARG A 35 -18.25 -2.09 -3.11
C ARG A 35 -17.74 -0.84 -3.82
N GLY A 36 -16.75 -0.99 -4.69
CA GLY A 36 -16.22 0.12 -5.50
C GLY A 36 -15.63 1.26 -4.66
N ILE A 37 -15.16 0.97 -3.44
CA ILE A 37 -14.57 1.96 -2.54
C ILE A 37 -13.05 1.88 -2.64
N PRO A 38 -12.38 2.84 -3.29
CA PRO A 38 -10.93 2.82 -3.41
C PRO A 38 -10.25 3.18 -2.09
N ALA A 39 -8.97 2.81 -1.96
CA ALA A 39 -8.07 3.49 -1.04
C ALA A 39 -7.50 4.72 -1.76
N SER A 40 -7.66 5.91 -1.18
CA SER A 40 -7.34 7.15 -1.91
C SER A 40 -6.81 8.29 -1.05
N ASN A 41 -5.98 9.15 -1.64
CA ASN A 41 -5.41 10.34 -0.98
C ASN A 41 -4.68 9.95 0.31
N ILE A 42 -3.65 9.12 0.18
CA ILE A 42 -2.87 8.60 1.30
C ILE A 42 -1.45 9.16 1.21
N ILE A 43 -0.94 9.65 2.34
CA ILE A 43 0.45 10.07 2.48
C ILE A 43 1.13 9.12 3.45
N VAL A 44 2.24 8.54 3.03
CA VAL A 44 3.17 7.78 3.85
C VAL A 44 4.49 8.53 3.86
N ASP A 45 4.89 9.08 5.00
CA ASP A 45 6.12 9.88 5.11
C ASP A 45 6.96 9.48 6.31
N ASN A 46 8.28 9.62 6.21
CA ASN A 46 9.22 9.40 7.32
C ASN A 46 9.01 8.09 8.10
N CYS A 47 8.77 6.98 7.39
CA CYS A 47 8.55 5.67 8.01
C CYS A 47 9.75 4.74 7.85
N VAL A 48 10.00 3.88 8.84
CA VAL A 48 11.08 2.88 8.81
C VAL A 48 10.51 1.47 8.91
N CYS A 49 10.65 0.67 7.86
CA CYS A 49 10.28 -0.74 7.88
C CYS A 49 11.55 -1.60 7.99
N TYR A 50 11.61 -2.48 9.00
CA TYR A 50 12.67 -3.46 9.18
C TYR A 50 12.30 -4.78 8.49
N HIS A 51 12.42 -5.93 9.17
CA HIS A 51 11.98 -7.21 8.62
C HIS A 51 10.51 -7.17 8.17
N GLY A 52 10.23 -7.74 7.00
CA GLY A 52 8.89 -7.86 6.41
C GLY A 52 8.94 -8.26 4.93
N HIS A 53 7.87 -8.87 4.41
CA HIS A 53 7.78 -9.29 3.00
C HIS A 53 7.72 -8.12 2.01
N GLY A 54 7.45 -6.90 2.50
CA GLY A 54 7.36 -5.70 1.67
C GLY A 54 7.37 -4.43 2.52
N GLY A 55 8.15 -3.41 2.15
CA GLY A 55 8.16 -2.11 2.82
C GLY A 55 6.86 -1.34 2.59
N PHE A 56 6.68 -0.84 1.37
CA PHE A 56 5.40 -0.30 0.92
C PHE A 56 4.77 -1.21 -0.14
N VAL A 57 3.52 -1.62 0.11
CA VAL A 57 2.83 -2.63 -0.66
C VAL A 57 1.44 -2.16 -1.06
N VAL A 58 1.05 -2.43 -2.31
CA VAL A 58 -0.34 -2.35 -2.76
C VAL A 58 -0.84 -3.75 -3.10
N GLY A 59 -1.97 -4.12 -2.51
CA GLY A 59 -2.69 -5.36 -2.80
C GLY A 59 -2.29 -6.57 -1.93
N SER A 60 -2.71 -7.79 -2.27
CA SER A 60 -3.31 -8.16 -3.56
C SER A 60 -4.78 -7.75 -3.71
N GLU A 61 -5.46 -7.45 -2.61
CA GLU A 61 -6.86 -7.05 -2.55
C GLU A 61 -7.01 -5.58 -2.93
N MET A 62 -6.95 -5.28 -4.23
CA MET A 62 -7.03 -3.92 -4.79
C MET A 62 -8.25 -3.70 -5.70
N SER A 63 -9.28 -4.54 -5.55
CA SER A 63 -10.41 -4.62 -6.49
C SER A 63 -11.30 -3.39 -6.54
N GLY A 64 -11.35 -2.61 -5.45
CA GLY A 64 -12.04 -1.32 -5.38
C GLY A 64 -11.22 -0.15 -5.93
N GLY A 65 -9.96 -0.38 -6.31
CA GLY A 65 -9.03 0.63 -6.81
C GLY A 65 -8.12 1.21 -5.72
N VAL A 66 -6.94 1.69 -6.12
CA VAL A 66 -5.97 2.36 -5.24
C VAL A 66 -5.40 3.54 -6.01
N GLN A 67 -5.58 4.76 -5.50
CA GLN A 67 -5.23 5.96 -6.27
C GLN A 67 -4.70 7.10 -5.40
N ASN A 68 -3.85 7.94 -5.97
CA ASN A 68 -3.34 9.16 -5.34
C ASN A 68 -2.64 8.87 -4.00
N ILE A 69 -1.54 8.12 -4.08
CA ILE A 69 -0.71 7.81 -2.90
C ILE A 69 0.65 8.45 -3.07
N ALA A 70 1.10 9.16 -2.04
CA ALA A 70 2.46 9.67 -1.94
C ALA A 70 3.22 8.90 -0.86
N VAL A 71 4.39 8.36 -1.22
CA VAL A 71 5.32 7.70 -0.31
C VAL A 71 6.65 8.43 -0.37
N SER A 72 7.10 8.99 0.75
CA SER A 72 8.37 9.72 0.79
C SER A 72 9.18 9.49 2.06
N ASN A 73 10.49 9.69 1.93
CA ASN A 73 11.44 9.72 3.05
C ASN A 73 11.37 8.45 3.91
N CYS A 74 11.03 7.31 3.31
CA CYS A 74 10.93 6.04 4.01
C CYS A 74 12.21 5.23 3.87
N ARG A 75 12.51 4.44 4.89
CA ARG A 75 13.62 3.48 4.89
C ARG A 75 13.08 2.07 4.96
N PHE A 76 13.42 1.22 3.99
CA PHE A 76 12.99 -0.19 3.95
C PHE A 76 14.23 -1.08 4.09
N SER A 77 14.60 -1.37 5.34
CA SER A 77 15.89 -1.95 5.70
C SER A 77 15.72 -3.35 6.27
N GLY A 78 15.98 -4.36 5.44
CA GLY A 78 15.79 -5.77 5.83
C GLY A 78 14.43 -6.36 5.43
N THR A 79 13.60 -5.59 4.73
CA THR A 79 12.43 -6.13 4.02
C THR A 79 12.86 -6.95 2.81
N ASP A 80 12.12 -8.00 2.45
CA ASP A 80 12.37 -8.79 1.24
C ASP A 80 12.28 -7.95 -0.03
N VAL A 81 11.34 -6.99 -0.06
CA VAL A 81 11.07 -6.09 -1.18
C VAL A 81 10.78 -4.69 -0.66
N GLY A 82 11.43 -3.65 -1.20
CA GLY A 82 11.13 -2.27 -0.79
C GLY A 82 9.73 -1.81 -1.22
N LEU A 83 9.43 -1.92 -2.52
CA LEU A 83 8.18 -1.48 -3.13
C LEU A 83 7.51 -2.64 -3.86
N ARG A 84 6.27 -2.98 -3.51
CA ARG A 84 5.60 -4.17 -4.07
C ARG A 84 4.16 -3.88 -4.50
N PHE A 85 3.83 -4.21 -5.75
CA PHE A 85 2.48 -4.06 -6.30
C PHE A 85 1.96 -5.42 -6.72
N LYS A 86 0.85 -5.85 -6.09
CA LYS A 86 0.28 -7.18 -6.26
C LYS A 86 -1.12 -7.08 -6.83
N SER A 87 -1.37 -7.83 -7.89
CA SER A 87 -2.71 -8.13 -8.39
C SER A 87 -2.73 -9.51 -9.03
N LYS A 88 -3.92 -9.98 -9.38
CA LYS A 88 -4.11 -11.21 -10.16
C LYS A 88 -5.28 -11.05 -11.12
N ARG A 89 -5.33 -11.91 -12.16
CA ARG A 89 -6.51 -12.03 -13.01
C ARG A 89 -7.75 -12.25 -12.14
N GLY A 90 -8.82 -11.51 -12.45
CA GLY A 90 -10.07 -11.54 -11.69
C GLY A 90 -10.12 -10.57 -10.50
N ARG A 91 -9.05 -9.86 -10.12
CA ARG A 91 -9.17 -8.73 -9.16
C ARG A 91 -9.95 -7.57 -9.76
N GLY A 92 -9.66 -7.21 -11.02
CA GLY A 92 -10.12 -5.94 -11.59
C GLY A 92 -9.49 -4.76 -10.85
N GLY A 93 -10.17 -3.62 -10.85
CA GLY A 93 -9.67 -2.40 -10.22
C GLY A 93 -8.43 -1.81 -10.93
N VAL A 94 -8.03 -0.62 -10.52
CA VAL A 94 -6.87 0.09 -11.06
C VAL A 94 -6.00 0.55 -9.89
N VAL A 95 -4.68 0.39 -10.03
CA VAL A 95 -3.69 1.06 -9.18
C VAL A 95 -3.05 2.14 -10.03
N GLU A 96 -3.25 3.40 -9.68
CA GLU A 96 -2.75 4.55 -10.44
C GLU A 96 -2.32 5.71 -9.55
N ASN A 97 -1.54 6.64 -10.09
CA ASN A 97 -1.10 7.85 -9.39
C ASN A 97 -0.40 7.54 -8.05
N ILE A 98 0.58 6.65 -8.10
CA ILE A 98 1.44 6.29 -6.96
C ILE A 98 2.77 7.01 -7.14
N TYR A 99 3.06 7.96 -6.26
CA TYR A 99 4.26 8.80 -6.31
C TYR A 99 5.20 8.38 -5.19
N ILE A 100 6.41 7.95 -5.56
CA ILE A 100 7.40 7.43 -4.61
C ILE A 100 8.70 8.19 -4.80
N LYS A 101 9.25 8.76 -3.72
CA LYS A 101 10.51 9.51 -3.75
C LYS A 101 11.30 9.32 -2.46
N ASN A 102 12.62 9.50 -2.53
CA ASN A 102 13.51 9.47 -1.36
C ASN A 102 13.33 8.19 -0.51
N ILE A 103 13.49 7.03 -1.13
CA ILE A 103 13.45 5.73 -0.46
C ILE A 103 14.88 5.23 -0.27
N MET A 104 15.22 4.80 0.94
CA MET A 104 16.55 4.26 1.30
C MET A 104 16.47 2.79 1.70
#